data_AF-X0XTQ1-F1
#
_entry.id   AF-X0XTQ1-F1
#
_cell.length_a   1.000
_cell.length_b   1.000
_cell.length_c   1.000
_cell.angle_alpha   90.00
_cell.angle_beta   90.00
_cell.angle_gamma   90.00
#
_symmetry.space_group_name_H-M   'P 1'
#
loop_
_entity.id
_entity.type
_entity.pdbx_description
1 polymer ?
#
loop_
_entity_poly.entity_id
_entity_poly.type
_entity_poly.pdbx_seq_one_letter_code
_entity_poly.pdbx_strand_id
1 'polypeptide(L)'
;MSVTIVGVTVSADFTVTAAAPTVAGAVTSISAELVRMWGYAAGQWQMYDPADTAGSDLASLVAGRGYWVKVDADITLIYGGNSYSLTAGWNLIGWR
;
A
#
# COMPACT_ATOMS: atom_id res chain seq x y z
N MET A 1 -27.71 39.97 -29.47
CA MET A 1 -28.39 39.13 -28.46
C MET A 1 -27.31 38.46 -27.63
N SER A 2 -26.95 39.05 -26.50
CA SER A 2 -25.83 38.62 -25.66
C SER A 2 -26.36 37.88 -24.44
N VAL A 3 -25.91 36.65 -24.22
CA VAL A 3 -26.20 35.86 -23.02
C VAL A 3 -24.99 35.95 -22.09
N THR A 4 -25.21 36.51 -20.90
CA THR A 4 -24.23 36.56 -19.81
C THR A 4 -24.49 35.38 -18.89
N ILE A 5 -23.51 34.49 -18.71
CA ILE A 5 -23.60 33.42 -17.72
C ILE A 5 -23.02 33.95 -16.41
N VAL A 6 -23.90 34.20 -15.43
CA VAL A 6 -23.53 34.50 -14.04
C VAL A 6 -23.05 33.19 -13.41
N GLY A 7 -21.87 33.22 -12.80
CA GLY A 7 -21.14 32.05 -12.29
C GLY A 7 -22.01 31.02 -11.58
N VAL A 8 -22.27 29.91 -12.26
CA VAL A 8 -22.80 28.69 -11.65
C VAL A 8 -21.59 27.82 -11.35
N THR A 9 -21.22 27.69 -10.07
CA THR A 9 -20.34 26.61 -9.65
C THR A 9 -21.13 25.31 -9.78
N VAL A 10 -20.95 24.63 -10.90
CA VAL A 10 -21.43 23.26 -11.07
C VAL A 10 -20.57 22.36 -10.17
N SER A 11 -21.13 21.93 -9.04
CA SER A 11 -20.54 20.85 -8.25
C SER A 11 -20.88 19.55 -8.97
N ALA A 12 -19.88 18.94 -9.59
CA ALA A 12 -20.00 17.58 -10.13
C ALA A 12 -19.48 16.62 -9.08
N ASP A 13 -20.35 15.72 -8.61
CA ASP A 13 -19.93 14.62 -7.75
C ASP A 13 -19.19 13.60 -8.63
N PHE A 14 -17.86 13.59 -8.57
CA PHE A 14 -17.07 12.50 -9.13
C PHE A 14 -16.79 11.48 -8.03
N THR A 15 -17.28 10.27 -8.20
CA THR A 15 -16.96 9.18 -7.29
C THR A 15 -15.55 8.69 -7.60
N VAL A 16 -14.57 9.04 -6.75
CA VAL A 16 -13.26 8.37 -6.78
C VAL A 16 -13.44 7.00 -6.15
N THR A 17 -13.67 5.97 -6.97
CA THR A 17 -13.55 4.60 -6.52
C THR A 17 -12.07 4.28 -6.39
N ALA A 18 -11.52 4.43 -5.18
CA ALA A 18 -10.17 3.97 -4.88
C ALA A 18 -10.12 2.45 -5.11
N ALA A 19 -9.27 2.01 -6.04
CA ALA A 19 -8.99 0.59 -6.22
C ALA A 19 -8.53 -0.01 -4.88
N ALA A 20 -8.91 -1.26 -4.61
CA ALA A 20 -8.46 -1.96 -3.41
C ALA A 20 -6.92 -1.88 -3.32
N PRO A 21 -6.36 -1.57 -2.14
CA PRO A 21 -4.93 -1.32 -2.05
C PRO A 21 -4.15 -2.60 -2.29
N THR A 22 -3.44 -2.61 -3.42
CA THR A 22 -2.50 -3.66 -3.76
C THR A 22 -1.29 -3.55 -2.85
N VAL A 23 -0.63 -4.68 -2.60
CA VAL A 23 0.63 -4.70 -1.84
C VAL A 23 1.65 -3.72 -2.43
N ALA A 24 1.81 -3.73 -3.76
CA ALA A 24 2.73 -2.83 -4.46
C ALA A 24 2.43 -1.34 -4.20
N GLY A 25 1.14 -0.96 -4.22
CA GLY A 25 0.72 0.41 -3.89
C GLY A 25 1.01 0.76 -2.42
N ALA A 26 0.81 -0.21 -1.53
CA ALA A 26 1.04 -0.01 -0.11
C ALA A 26 2.51 0.18 0.26
N VAL A 27 3.42 -0.57 -0.38
CA VAL A 27 4.86 -0.53 -0.11
C VAL A 27 5.64 0.42 -1.01
N THR A 28 4.96 1.27 -1.78
CA THR A 28 5.60 2.21 -2.71
C THR A 28 6.67 3.08 -2.02
N SER A 29 6.40 3.55 -0.79
CA SER A 29 7.33 4.39 -0.03
C SER A 29 8.61 3.68 0.42
N ILE A 30 8.61 2.35 0.46
CA ILE A 30 9.79 1.53 0.82
C ILE A 30 10.28 0.67 -0.34
N SER A 31 9.73 0.84 -1.55
CA SER A 31 9.98 -0.05 -2.69
C SER A 31 11.46 -0.16 -3.08
N ALA A 32 12.26 0.87 -2.83
CA ALA A 32 13.69 0.87 -3.08
C ALA A 32 14.48 -0.04 -2.12
N GLU A 33 14.01 -0.19 -0.88
CA GLU A 33 14.70 -0.93 0.19
C GLU A 33 14.00 -2.24 0.53
N LEU A 34 12.80 -2.49 -0.01
CA LEU A 34 12.01 -3.67 0.26
C LEU A 34 12.63 -4.88 -0.45
N VAL A 35 13.03 -5.86 0.35
CA VAL A 35 13.55 -7.14 -0.16
C VAL A 35 12.42 -8.14 -0.34
N ARG A 36 11.60 -8.29 0.71
CA ARG A 36 10.55 -9.31 0.75
C ARG A 36 9.52 -9.00 1.81
N MET A 37 8.30 -9.41 1.57
CA MET A 37 7.24 -9.36 2.57
C MET A 37 6.51 -10.70 2.68
N TRP A 38 6.14 -11.09 3.89
CA TRP A 38 5.29 -12.25 4.15
C TRP A 38 4.05 -11.86 4.91
N GLY A 39 2.92 -12.43 4.52
CA GLY A 39 1.68 -12.42 5.27
C GLY A 39 1.25 -13.85 5.56
N TYR A 40 0.55 -14.03 6.67
CA TYR A 40 -0.12 -15.30 6.97
C TYR A 40 -1.64 -15.09 6.95
N ALA A 41 -2.33 -15.84 6.10
CA ALA A 41 -3.76 -15.72 5.91
C ALA A 41 -4.38 -17.08 5.61
N ALA A 42 -5.57 -17.34 6.17
CA ALA A 42 -6.34 -18.56 5.90
C ALA A 42 -5.54 -19.87 6.05
N GLY A 43 -4.56 -19.91 6.97
CA GLY A 43 -3.75 -21.09 7.19
C GLY A 43 -2.56 -21.26 6.23
N GLN A 44 -2.27 -20.27 5.39
CA GLN A 44 -1.22 -20.31 4.37
C GLN A 44 -0.30 -19.10 4.48
N TRP A 45 0.99 -19.32 4.18
CA TRP A 45 1.96 -18.25 4.01
C TRP A 45 1.88 -17.69 2.60
N GLN A 46 1.83 -16.38 2.49
CA GLN A 46 1.84 -15.65 1.22
C GLN A 46 3.05 -14.74 1.20
N MET A 47 3.77 -14.73 0.07
CA MET A 47 4.98 -13.93 -0.12
C MET A 47 4.73 -12.82 -1.13
N TYR A 48 5.40 -11.68 -0.94
CA TYR A 48 5.57 -10.65 -1.94
C TYR A 48 7.05 -10.34 -2.12
N ASP A 49 7.50 -10.34 -3.36
CA ASP A 49 8.84 -9.94 -3.79
C ASP A 49 8.70 -8.84 -4.85
N PRO A 50 9.17 -7.61 -4.60
CA PRO A 50 9.09 -6.54 -5.59
C PRO A 50 9.96 -6.81 -6.83
N ALA A 51 10.99 -7.68 -6.74
CA ALA A 51 11.81 -8.07 -7.87
C ALA A 51 11.18 -9.21 -8.70
N ASP A 52 10.30 -10.02 -8.09
CA ASP A 52 9.56 -11.10 -8.76
C ASP A 52 8.07 -11.05 -8.40
N THR A 53 7.34 -10.23 -9.15
CA THR A 53 5.89 -10.11 -9.00
C THR A 53 5.13 -11.33 -9.52
N ALA A 54 5.74 -12.17 -10.35
CA ALA A 54 5.11 -13.39 -10.86
C ALA A 54 5.10 -14.52 -9.81
N GLY A 55 6.12 -14.56 -8.95
CA GLY A 55 6.19 -15.45 -7.79
C GLY A 55 5.53 -14.90 -6.51
N SER A 56 4.84 -13.76 -6.59
CA SER A 56 4.24 -13.10 -5.43
C SER A 56 2.77 -13.50 -5.23
N ASP A 57 2.50 -14.31 -4.20
CA ASP A 57 1.15 -14.76 -3.84
C ASP A 57 0.37 -13.76 -2.95
N LEU A 58 1.08 -12.81 -2.35
CA LEU A 58 0.48 -11.80 -1.49
C LEU A 58 0.01 -10.62 -2.36
N ALA A 59 -1.29 -10.60 -2.68
CA ALA A 59 -1.89 -9.58 -3.54
C ALA A 59 -2.40 -8.34 -2.78
N SER A 60 -2.86 -8.52 -1.54
CA SER A 60 -3.50 -7.45 -0.75
C SER A 60 -3.10 -7.48 0.72
N LEU A 61 -3.05 -6.29 1.33
CA LEU A 61 -2.80 -6.11 2.76
C LEU A 61 -4.13 -5.82 3.47
N VAL A 62 -4.56 -6.77 4.30
CA VAL A 62 -5.77 -6.66 5.13
C VAL A 62 -5.40 -6.11 6.51
N ALA A 63 -6.14 -5.08 6.94
CA ALA A 63 -5.96 -4.48 8.27
C ALA A 63 -6.25 -5.49 9.39
N GLY A 64 -5.54 -5.36 10.51
CA GLY A 64 -5.60 -6.28 11.64
C GLY A 64 -4.73 -7.53 11.49
N ARG A 65 -3.94 -7.65 10.42
CA ARG A 65 -3.01 -8.78 10.21
C ARG A 65 -1.56 -8.36 10.42
N GLY A 66 -0.73 -9.32 10.84
CA GLY A 66 0.72 -9.16 10.93
C GLY A 66 1.40 -9.47 9.60
N TYR A 67 2.36 -8.63 9.22
CA TYR A 67 3.21 -8.85 8.04
C TYR A 67 4.68 -8.74 8.45
N TRP A 68 5.47 -9.69 7.96
CA TRP A 68 6.91 -9.66 8.10
C TRP A 68 7.50 -8.94 6.91
N VAL A 69 8.16 -7.81 7.14
CA VAL A 69 8.76 -6.97 6.11
C VAL A 69 10.26 -7.01 6.27
N LYS A 70 10.96 -7.43 5.23
CA LYS A 70 12.42 -7.38 5.15
C LYS A 70 12.85 -6.18 4.33
N VAL A 71 13.68 -5.31 4.93
CA VAL A 71 14.29 -4.16 4.25
C VAL A 71 15.82 -4.23 4.34
N ASP A 72 16.53 -3.67 3.36
CA ASP A 72 18.00 -3.63 3.36
C ASP A 72 18.58 -2.47 4.18
N ALA A 73 17.83 -1.39 4.37
CA ALA A 73 18.21 -0.24 5.19
C ALA A 73 17.06 0.24 6.11
N ASP A 74 17.41 1.05 7.12
CA ASP A 74 16.44 1.70 7.99
C ASP A 74 15.58 2.67 7.17
N ILE A 75 14.26 2.44 7.16
CA ILE A 75 13.32 3.20 6.34
C ILE A 75 11.96 3.30 7.03
N THR A 76 11.18 4.33 6.70
CA THR A 76 9.82 4.48 7.21
C THR A 76 8.82 4.20 6.11
N LEU A 77 7.99 3.17 6.33
CA LEU A 77 6.83 2.87 5.49
C LEU A 77 5.69 3.83 5.84
N ILE A 78 5.21 4.57 4.84
CA ILE A 78 4.09 5.49 4.97
C ILE A 78 2.97 5.01 4.05
N TYR A 79 1.81 4.73 4.63
CA TYR A 79 0.63 4.30 3.90
C TYR A 79 -0.66 4.70 4.60
N GLY A 80 -1.60 5.32 3.89
CA GLY A 80 -2.94 5.63 4.43
C GLY A 80 -2.95 6.53 5.67
N GLY A 81 -1.90 7.34 5.88
CA GLY A 81 -1.72 8.14 7.10
C GLY A 81 -1.06 7.40 8.27
N ASN A 82 -0.79 6.10 8.13
CA ASN A 82 0.01 5.32 9.06
C ASN A 82 1.49 5.38 8.69
N SER A 83 2.34 5.41 9.73
CA SER A 83 3.80 5.34 9.60
C SER A 83 4.34 4.15 10.40
N TYR A 84 5.23 3.38 9.78
CA TYR A 84 5.91 2.23 10.39
C TYR A 84 7.42 2.41 10.21
N SER A 85 8.14 2.55 11.32
CA SER A 85 9.60 2.59 11.30
C SER A 85 10.14 1.17 11.18
N LEU A 86 10.87 0.91 10.10
CA LEU A 86 11.49 -0.38 9.80
C LEU A 86 13.00 -0.23 9.95
N THR A 87 13.64 -1.19 10.61
CA THR A 87 15.10 -1.29 10.66
C THR A 87 15.60 -2.28 9.63
N ALA A 88 16.85 -2.14 9.17
CA ALA A 88 17.48 -3.13 8.30
C ALA A 88 17.30 -4.56 8.84
N GLY A 89 16.88 -5.48 7.98
CA GLY A 89 16.50 -6.85 8.34
C GLY A 89 14.99 -7.07 8.45
N TRP A 90 14.59 -8.02 9.29
CA TRP A 90 13.20 -8.46 9.44
C TRP A 90 12.44 -7.65 10.50
N ASN A 91 11.30 -7.11 10.11
CA ASN A 91 10.39 -6.35 10.97
C ASN A 91 9.01 -6.99 10.94
N LEU A 92 8.40 -7.20 12.11
CA LEU A 92 6.99 -7.61 12.19
C LEU A 92 6.13 -6.36 12.41
N ILE A 93 5.29 -6.03 11.43
CA ILE A 93 4.34 -4.92 11.54
C ILE A 93 2.91 -5.43 11.60
N GLY A 94 2.08 -4.80 12.43
CA GLY A 94 0.63 -4.98 12.39
C GLY A 94 0.02 -3.98 11.41
N TRP A 95 -0.56 -4.46 10.31
CA TRP A 95 -1.17 -3.60 9.31
C TRP A 95 -2.47 -2.97 9.82
N ARG A 96 -2.62 -1.68 9.60
CA ARG A 96 -3.78 -0.86 9.95
C ARG A 96 -3.94 0.29 8.96
#